data_AF-A0A356RC83-F1
#
_entry.id   AF-A0A356RC83-F1
#
_cell.length_a   1.000
_cell.length_b   1.000
_cell.length_c   1.000
_cell.angle_alpha   90.00
_cell.angle_beta   90.00
_cell.angle_gamma   90.00
#
_symmetry.space_group_name_H-M   'P 1'
#
loop_
_entity.id
_entity.type
_entity.pdbx_description
1 polymer ?
#
loop_
_entity_poly.entity_id
_entity_poly.type
_entity_poly.pdbx_seq_one_letter_code
_entity_poly.pdbx_strand_id
1 'polypeptide(L)'
;MNKLIKKADILIEALPYIRTLAGKTVVIKYGGSAMIQEELKEGFAEDVVLLKYVGLQPIIVHGGGPQINDILSKFGIEAKFLHGVRVTDEPTMEVVEMVLGGKINKEIVSLLNQHGAKAVGLTGKDGRLLTTKPFNPKSLVHTYSGSTDVLHPEDYGLVGQVSHVDTTLLHTLQEANFIPVIAPIGVDAKWKTHN
;
A
#
# COMPACT_ATOMS: atom_id res chain seq x y z
N MET A 1 31.99 -7.20 26.09
CA MET A 1 31.73 -8.64 25.92
C MET A 1 30.25 -8.98 26.08
N ASN A 2 29.61 -8.70 27.22
CA ASN A 2 28.22 -9.10 27.51
C ASN A 2 27.16 -8.60 26.51
N LYS A 3 27.29 -7.38 25.97
CA LYS A 3 26.35 -6.84 24.96
C LYS A 3 26.36 -7.62 23.64
N LEU A 4 27.52 -8.11 23.21
CA LEU A 4 27.67 -8.86 21.96
C LEU A 4 27.14 -10.29 22.12
N ILE A 5 27.42 -10.93 23.26
CA ILE A 5 26.89 -12.25 23.62
C ILE A 5 25.35 -12.18 23.62
N LYS A 6 24.77 -11.19 24.30
CA LYS A 6 23.31 -11.00 24.31
C LYS A 6 22.70 -10.83 22.91
N LYS A 7 23.38 -10.12 22.00
CA LYS A 7 22.91 -9.98 20.61
C LYS A 7 22.95 -11.31 19.86
N ALA A 8 23.98 -12.12 20.07
CA ALA A 8 24.08 -13.46 19.48
C ALA A 8 22.99 -14.39 20.02
N ASP A 9 22.74 -14.38 21.32
CA ASP A 9 21.68 -15.19 21.94
C ASP A 9 20.30 -14.85 21.36
N ILE A 10 19.98 -13.55 21.22
CA ILE A 10 18.71 -13.09 20.60
C ILE A 10 18.57 -13.62 19.16
N LEU A 11 19.64 -13.59 18.38
CA LEU A 11 19.60 -14.11 17.00
C LEU A 11 19.41 -15.62 16.97
N ILE A 12 20.06 -16.36 17.87
CA ILE A 12 19.91 -17.82 17.99
C ILE A 12 18.46 -18.17 18.38
N GLU A 13 17.89 -17.45 19.34
CA GLU A 13 16.49 -17.60 19.74
C GLU A 13 15.50 -17.28 18.60
N ALA A 14 15.88 -16.38 17.69
CA ALA A 14 15.07 -16.01 16.53
C ALA A 14 15.14 -17.03 15.37
N LEU A 15 16.20 -17.85 15.28
CA LEU A 15 16.43 -18.79 14.16
C LEU A 15 15.24 -19.72 13.85
N PRO A 16 14.53 -20.30 14.83
CA PRO A 16 13.37 -21.15 14.54
C PRO A 16 12.25 -20.40 13.78
N TYR A 17 12.03 -19.13 14.12
CA TYR A 17 11.04 -18.29 13.43
C TYR A 17 11.48 -17.96 12.02
N ILE A 18 12.74 -17.54 11.85
CA ILE A 18 13.33 -17.26 10.53
C ILE A 18 13.20 -18.48 9.61
N ARG A 19 13.58 -19.68 10.10
CA ARG A 19 13.49 -20.92 9.32
C ARG A 19 12.07 -21.25 8.89
N THR A 20 11.08 -20.98 9.75
CA THR A 20 9.67 -21.27 9.48
C THR A 20 9.09 -20.31 8.42
N LEU A 21 9.57 -19.07 8.40
CA LEU A 21 9.07 -18.02 7.51
C LEU A 21 9.90 -17.85 6.23
N ALA A 22 11.08 -18.45 6.14
CA ALA A 22 11.91 -18.42 4.94
C ALA A 22 11.13 -18.89 3.71
N GLY A 23 11.22 -18.11 2.63
CA GLY A 23 10.50 -18.33 1.36
C GLY A 23 9.02 -17.93 1.38
N LYS A 24 8.44 -17.56 2.53
CA LYS A 24 7.04 -17.13 2.61
C LYS A 24 6.87 -15.68 2.15
N THR A 25 5.74 -15.43 1.48
CA THR A 25 5.32 -14.07 1.14
C THR A 25 4.61 -13.43 2.34
N VAL A 26 4.93 -12.16 2.62
CA VAL A 26 4.24 -11.34 3.62
C VAL A 26 3.77 -10.05 2.98
N VAL A 27 2.47 -9.76 3.08
CA VAL A 27 1.88 -8.52 2.56
C VAL A 27 1.73 -7.53 3.70
N ILE A 28 2.37 -6.37 3.59
CA ILE A 28 2.46 -5.37 4.66
C ILE A 28 1.73 -4.10 4.22
N LYS A 29 0.66 -3.74 4.95
CA LYS A 29 -0.01 -2.46 4.75
C LYS A 29 0.75 -1.37 5.50
N TYR A 30 1.45 -0.51 4.76
CA TYR A 30 2.17 0.64 5.32
C TYR A 30 1.31 1.91 5.21
N GLY A 31 0.98 2.56 6.32
CA GLY A 31 -0.04 3.61 6.34
C GLY A 31 -0.13 4.39 7.65
N GLY A 32 -0.83 5.53 7.62
CA GLY A 32 -1.11 6.33 8.82
C GLY A 32 0.10 7.09 9.34
N SER A 33 0.17 7.26 10.67
CA SER A 33 1.21 8.05 11.35
C SER A 33 2.64 7.60 11.05
N ALA A 34 2.84 6.31 10.75
CA ALA A 34 4.14 5.75 10.41
C ALA A 34 4.74 6.30 9.10
N MET A 35 3.93 6.94 8.25
CA MET A 35 4.38 7.56 6.99
C MET A 35 4.75 9.03 7.15
N ILE A 36 4.59 9.61 8.34
CA ILE A 36 4.76 11.05 8.58
C ILE A 36 6.06 11.31 9.33
N GLN A 37 6.31 10.56 10.41
CA GLN A 37 7.51 10.73 11.24
C GLN A 37 8.71 10.06 10.59
N GLU A 38 9.82 10.79 10.46
CA GLU A 38 10.98 10.32 9.72
C GLU A 38 11.62 9.10 10.39
N GLU A 39 11.71 9.07 11.73
CA GLU A 39 12.26 7.93 12.45
C GLU A 39 11.44 6.64 12.21
N LEU A 40 10.13 6.77 12.03
CA LEU A 40 9.26 5.61 11.73
C LEU A 40 9.39 5.14 10.28
N LYS A 41 9.72 6.02 9.34
CA LYS A 41 10.01 5.64 7.95
C LYS A 41 11.31 4.86 7.85
N GLU A 42 12.36 5.38 8.48
CA GLU A 42 13.68 4.73 8.54
C GLU A 42 13.56 3.33 9.16
N GLY A 43 12.96 3.24 10.35
CA GLY A 43 12.75 1.94 11.02
C GLY A 43 11.92 0.96 10.17
N PHE A 44 10.88 1.44 9.48
CA PHE A 44 10.11 0.58 8.57
C PHE A 44 10.96 0.04 7.41
N ALA A 45 11.83 0.87 6.82
CA ALA A 45 12.70 0.45 5.73
C ALA A 45 13.74 -0.56 6.20
N GLU A 46 14.38 -0.31 7.35
CA GLU A 46 15.30 -1.25 8.00
C GLU A 46 14.63 -2.62 8.23
N ASP A 47 13.42 -2.63 8.79
CA ASP A 47 12.68 -3.85 9.08
C ASP A 47 12.31 -4.62 7.81
N VAL A 48 11.79 -3.95 6.78
CA VAL A 48 11.41 -4.60 5.52
C VAL A 48 12.62 -5.21 4.82
N VAL A 49 13.75 -4.52 4.83
CA VAL A 49 15.00 -5.01 4.24
C VAL A 49 15.53 -6.20 5.05
N LEU A 50 15.46 -6.14 6.38
CA LEU A 50 15.82 -7.26 7.25
C LEU A 50 14.97 -8.50 6.92
N LEU A 51 13.64 -8.34 6.78
CA LEU A 51 12.75 -9.45 6.39
C LEU A 51 13.18 -10.09 5.07
N LYS A 52 13.56 -9.26 4.07
CA LYS A 52 14.07 -9.77 2.79
C LYS A 52 15.38 -10.54 2.98
N TYR A 53 16.33 -10.03 3.76
CA TYR A 53 17.62 -10.69 4.01
C TYR A 53 17.51 -11.99 4.78
N VAL A 54 16.54 -12.12 5.69
CA VAL A 54 16.30 -13.39 6.41
C VAL A 54 15.43 -14.36 5.62
N GLY A 55 15.10 -14.04 4.37
CA GLY A 55 14.51 -14.97 3.40
C GLY A 55 13.01 -14.83 3.18
N LEU A 56 12.33 -13.87 3.80
CA LEU A 56 10.92 -13.59 3.48
C LEU A 56 10.80 -12.83 2.16
N GLN A 57 9.62 -12.87 1.56
CA GLN A 57 9.29 -12.18 0.33
C GLN A 57 8.26 -11.07 0.60
N PRO A 58 8.67 -9.91 1.12
CA PRO A 58 7.74 -8.83 1.44
C PRO A 58 7.12 -8.21 0.20
N ILE A 59 5.84 -7.85 0.31
CA ILE A 59 5.09 -7.02 -0.63
C ILE A 59 4.48 -5.88 0.18
N ILE A 60 4.72 -4.64 -0.23
CA ILE A 60 4.25 -3.45 0.48
C ILE A 60 3.02 -2.90 -0.23
N VAL A 61 1.96 -2.60 0.52
CA VAL A 61 0.80 -1.85 0.04
C VAL A 61 0.71 -0.57 0.85
N HIS A 62 0.78 0.60 0.22
CA HIS A 62 0.81 1.87 0.96
C HIS A 62 -0.52 2.63 0.96
N GLY A 63 -0.61 3.70 1.76
CA GLY A 63 -1.70 4.67 1.72
C GLY A 63 -1.16 6.06 1.40
N GLY A 64 -1.94 7.11 1.71
CA GLY A 64 -1.49 8.49 1.50
C GLY A 64 -2.49 9.58 1.85
N GLY A 65 -3.47 9.30 2.73
CA GLY A 65 -4.61 10.19 3.00
C GLY A 65 -4.21 11.64 3.33
N PRO A 66 -3.32 11.88 4.31
CA PRO A 66 -2.86 13.22 4.67
C PRO A 66 -2.20 13.97 3.51
N GLN A 67 -1.29 13.32 2.79
CA GLN A 67 -0.56 13.91 1.67
C GLN A 67 -1.47 14.24 0.48
N ILE A 68 -2.50 13.42 0.22
CA ILE A 68 -3.52 13.72 -0.79
C ILE A 68 -4.29 14.99 -0.41
N ASN A 69 -4.76 15.09 0.84
CA ASN A 69 -5.49 16.27 1.31
C ASN A 69 -4.67 17.56 1.16
N ASP A 70 -3.38 17.48 1.48
CA ASP A 70 -2.44 18.59 1.37
C ASP A 70 -2.31 19.11 -0.07
N ILE A 71 -2.28 18.21 -1.05
CA ILE A 71 -2.18 18.57 -2.46
C ILE A 71 -3.52 19.05 -3.01
N LEU A 72 -4.65 18.39 -2.66
CA LEU A 72 -5.99 18.86 -3.04
C LEU A 72 -6.22 20.31 -2.61
N SER A 73 -5.87 20.65 -1.36
CA SER A 73 -5.96 22.00 -0.82
C SER A 73 -5.16 23.02 -1.65
N LYS A 74 -3.96 22.67 -2.11
CA LYS A 74 -3.13 23.55 -2.97
C LYS A 74 -3.75 23.80 -4.36
N PHE A 75 -4.57 22.88 -4.85
CA PHE A 75 -5.35 23.05 -6.08
C PHE A 75 -6.73 23.67 -5.84
N GLY A 76 -7.07 24.04 -4.60
CA GLY A 76 -8.38 24.59 -4.25
C GLY A 76 -9.51 23.56 -4.31
N ILE A 77 -9.18 22.26 -4.26
CA ILE A 77 -10.16 21.17 -4.26
C ILE A 77 -10.45 20.76 -2.81
N GLU A 78 -11.72 20.82 -2.41
CA GLU A 78 -12.15 20.41 -1.07
C GLU A 78 -12.18 18.88 -0.95
N ALA A 79 -11.48 18.34 0.04
CA ALA A 79 -11.51 16.91 0.34
C ALA A 79 -12.84 16.50 1.01
N LYS A 80 -13.67 15.74 0.29
CA LYS A 80 -14.95 15.24 0.78
C LYS A 80 -14.86 13.78 1.22
N PHE A 81 -15.53 13.46 2.33
CA PHE A 81 -15.60 12.10 2.85
C PHE A 81 -17.05 11.73 3.16
N LEU A 82 -17.43 10.53 2.75
CA LEU A 82 -18.71 9.91 3.05
C LEU A 82 -18.43 8.58 3.76
N HIS A 83 -18.90 8.43 5.00
CA HIS A 83 -18.69 7.23 5.81
C HIS A 83 -17.22 6.77 5.91
N GLY A 84 -16.29 7.72 6.02
CA GLY A 84 -14.85 7.46 6.12
C GLY A 84 -14.16 7.12 4.79
N VAL A 85 -14.89 7.05 3.69
CA VAL A 85 -14.36 6.87 2.33
C VAL A 85 -14.29 8.23 1.64
N ARG A 86 -13.20 8.50 0.91
CA ARG A 86 -13.06 9.74 0.14
C ARG A 86 -14.01 9.72 -1.05
N VAL A 87 -14.92 10.68 -1.14
CA VAL A 87 -15.68 10.91 -2.36
C VAL A 87 -14.72 11.42 -3.42
N THR A 88 -14.66 10.76 -4.57
CA THR A 88 -13.59 10.96 -5.55
C THR A 88 -14.20 11.31 -6.91
N ASP A 89 -14.34 12.59 -7.24
CA ASP A 89 -14.69 13.03 -8.61
C ASP A 89 -13.48 12.96 -9.55
N GLU A 90 -13.67 13.27 -10.84
CA GLU A 90 -12.61 13.26 -11.85
C GLU A 90 -11.38 14.11 -11.44
N PRO A 91 -11.50 15.39 -11.07
CA PRO A 91 -10.34 16.18 -10.61
C PRO A 91 -9.66 15.61 -9.36
N THR A 92 -10.45 15.09 -8.40
CA THR A 92 -9.90 14.45 -7.20
C THR A 92 -9.13 13.19 -7.56
N MET A 93 -9.62 12.37 -8.49
CA MET A 93 -8.95 11.14 -8.93
C MET A 93 -7.61 11.42 -9.59
N GLU A 94 -7.48 12.47 -10.41
CA GLU A 94 -6.20 12.86 -11.00
C GLU A 94 -5.16 13.17 -9.92
N VAL A 95 -5.55 13.93 -8.90
CA VAL A 95 -4.65 14.24 -7.76
C VAL A 95 -4.32 12.99 -6.95
N VAL A 96 -5.31 12.15 -6.64
CA VAL A 96 -5.11 10.89 -5.92
C VAL A 96 -4.10 10.01 -6.67
N GLU A 97 -4.28 9.86 -7.98
CA GLU A 97 -3.40 9.06 -8.83
C GLU A 97 -1.96 9.57 -8.83
N MET A 98 -1.78 10.88 -9.06
CA MET A 98 -0.46 11.51 -9.07
C MET A 98 0.24 11.39 -7.71
N VAL A 99 -0.48 11.61 -6.62
CA VAL A 99 0.11 11.63 -5.27
C VAL A 99 0.47 10.22 -4.82
N LEU A 100 -0.44 9.26 -4.96
CA LEU A 100 -0.17 7.88 -4.55
C LEU A 100 0.90 7.25 -5.44
N GLY A 101 0.72 7.27 -6.77
CA GLY A 101 1.61 6.57 -7.70
C GLY A 101 2.92 7.31 -8.01
N GLY A 102 2.88 8.63 -8.11
CA GLY A 102 4.03 9.45 -8.53
C GLY A 102 4.90 9.93 -7.39
N LYS A 103 4.32 10.25 -6.23
CA LYS A 103 5.05 10.79 -5.08
C LYS A 103 5.30 9.74 -4.01
N ILE A 104 4.25 9.31 -3.32
CA ILE A 104 4.39 8.48 -2.10
C ILE A 104 4.97 7.11 -2.44
N ASN A 105 4.49 6.48 -3.51
CA ASN A 105 5.02 5.20 -3.97
C ASN A 105 6.53 5.28 -4.23
N LYS A 106 6.99 6.37 -4.85
CA LYS A 106 8.39 6.55 -5.22
C LYS A 106 9.27 6.95 -4.04
N GLU A 107 8.72 7.68 -3.07
CA GLU A 107 9.40 7.95 -1.79
C GLU A 107 9.71 6.64 -1.05
N ILE A 108 8.73 5.72 -0.92
CA ILE A 108 8.93 4.42 -0.27
C ILE A 108 9.95 3.57 -1.04
N VAL A 109 9.83 3.52 -2.37
CA VAL A 109 10.77 2.78 -3.22
C VAL A 109 12.20 3.30 -3.05
N SER A 110 12.37 4.63 -3.08
CA SER A 110 13.67 5.27 -2.88
C SER A 110 14.25 4.89 -1.52
N LEU A 111 13.45 4.97 -0.45
CA LEU A 111 13.88 4.67 0.89
C LEU A 111 14.34 3.21 1.05
N LEU A 112 13.57 2.24 0.54
CA LEU A 112 13.95 0.83 0.57
C LEU A 112 15.23 0.56 -0.23
N ASN A 113 15.41 1.23 -1.38
CA ASN A 113 16.61 1.10 -2.19
C ASN A 113 17.84 1.69 -1.49
N GLN A 114 17.70 2.81 -0.78
CA GLN A 114 18.78 3.39 0.03
C GLN A 114 19.26 2.45 1.14
N HIS A 115 18.35 1.61 1.67
CA HIS A 115 18.67 0.58 2.66
C HIS A 115 19.19 -0.74 2.07
N GLY A 116 19.39 -0.81 0.74
CA GLY A 116 20.03 -1.95 0.07
C GLY A 116 19.06 -3.02 -0.44
N ALA A 117 17.74 -2.79 -0.38
CA ALA A 117 16.80 -3.63 -1.11
C ALA A 117 16.73 -3.27 -2.60
N LYS A 118 16.03 -4.11 -3.37
CA LYS A 118 15.61 -3.82 -4.75
C LYS A 118 14.10 -3.63 -4.78
N ALA A 119 13.61 -2.41 -4.61
CA ALA A 119 12.19 -2.11 -4.61
C ALA A 119 11.69 -1.64 -5.99
N VAL A 120 10.49 -2.06 -6.39
CA VAL A 120 9.81 -1.61 -7.61
C VAL A 120 8.42 -1.10 -7.24
N GLY A 121 8.15 0.14 -7.64
CA GLY A 121 6.88 0.80 -7.38
C GLY A 121 5.87 0.56 -8.48
N LEU A 122 4.71 0.02 -8.12
CA LEU A 122 3.59 -0.32 -9.00
C LEU A 122 2.30 0.36 -8.54
N THR A 123 1.38 0.49 -9.46
CA THR A 123 -0.05 0.74 -9.27
C THR A 123 -0.82 -0.49 -9.74
N GLY A 124 -2.14 -0.52 -9.55
CA GLY A 124 -2.99 -1.56 -10.16
C GLY A 124 -3.13 -1.46 -11.68
N LYS A 125 -2.66 -0.38 -12.30
CA LYS A 125 -2.63 -0.23 -13.77
C LYS A 125 -1.52 -1.07 -14.40
N ASP A 126 -0.41 -1.24 -13.69
CA ASP A 126 0.78 -1.92 -14.19
C ASP A 126 0.48 -3.41 -14.37
N GLY A 127 0.48 -3.87 -15.63
CA GLY A 127 0.09 -5.24 -15.97
C GLY A 127 -1.35 -5.61 -15.60
N ARG A 128 -2.23 -4.62 -15.36
CA ARG A 128 -3.58 -4.82 -14.81
C ARG A 128 -3.57 -5.57 -13.46
N LEU A 129 -2.58 -5.27 -12.62
CA LEU A 129 -2.41 -5.88 -11.30
C LEU A 129 -3.70 -5.84 -10.44
N LEU A 130 -4.44 -4.72 -10.43
CA LEU A 130 -5.69 -4.61 -9.68
C LEU A 130 -6.84 -4.25 -10.62
N THR A 131 -7.74 -5.21 -10.84
CA THR A 131 -9.01 -4.96 -11.52
C THR A 131 -10.07 -4.57 -10.50
N THR A 132 -10.79 -3.49 -10.77
CA THR A 132 -11.84 -2.97 -9.89
C THR A 132 -13.20 -2.93 -10.58
N LYS A 133 -14.23 -2.87 -9.76
CA LYS A 133 -15.61 -2.51 -10.12
C LYS A 133 -16.05 -1.32 -9.27
N PRO A 134 -17.13 -0.61 -9.61
CA PRO A 134 -17.67 0.44 -8.77
C PRO A 134 -17.87 -0.04 -7.32
N PHE A 135 -17.56 0.84 -6.37
CA PHE A 135 -17.68 0.56 -4.95
C PHE A 135 -19.08 0.06 -4.58
N ASN A 136 -19.17 -0.93 -3.70
CA ASN A 136 -20.45 -1.43 -3.18
C ASN A 136 -20.62 -0.96 -1.73
N PRO A 137 -21.44 0.07 -1.44
CA PRO A 137 -21.61 0.62 -0.10
C PRO A 137 -22.08 -0.40 0.95
N LYS A 138 -22.71 -1.50 0.52
CA LYS A 138 -23.09 -2.61 1.42
C LYS A 138 -21.89 -3.28 2.09
N SER A 139 -20.67 -3.10 1.59
CA SER A 139 -19.47 -3.58 2.28
C SER A 139 -19.16 -2.79 3.56
N LEU A 140 -19.78 -1.63 3.77
CA LEU A 140 -19.59 -0.78 4.97
C LEU A 140 -20.46 -1.19 6.16
N VAL A 141 -21.34 -2.18 6.03
CA VAL A 141 -22.30 -2.59 7.07
C VAL A 141 -21.63 -2.95 8.41
N HIS A 142 -20.40 -3.46 8.38
CA HIS A 142 -19.65 -3.77 9.61
C HIS A 142 -18.94 -2.56 10.24
N THR A 143 -18.86 -1.45 9.53
CA THR A 143 -18.12 -0.25 9.93
C THR A 143 -19.05 0.92 10.24
N TYR A 144 -20.29 0.88 9.74
CA TYR A 144 -21.29 1.91 9.93
C TYR A 144 -22.51 1.35 10.66
N SER A 145 -22.95 2.02 11.73
CA SER A 145 -24.07 1.59 12.57
C SER A 145 -25.46 1.90 11.98
N GLY A 146 -25.53 2.55 10.81
CA GLY A 146 -26.77 2.85 10.10
C GLY A 146 -27.02 1.92 8.90
N SER A 147 -28.20 2.04 8.28
CA SER A 147 -28.51 1.29 7.06
C SER A 147 -27.68 1.81 5.87
N THR A 148 -27.24 0.88 5.02
CA THR A 148 -26.57 1.17 3.75
C THR A 148 -27.53 1.08 2.54
N ASP A 149 -28.82 0.84 2.77
CA ASP A 149 -29.81 0.57 1.71
C ASP A 149 -30.10 1.81 0.84
N VAL A 150 -29.83 3.00 1.37
CA VAL A 150 -29.99 4.29 0.67
C VAL A 150 -28.70 4.79 0.02
N LEU A 151 -27.58 4.08 0.20
CA LEU A 151 -26.29 4.46 -0.33
C LEU A 151 -26.07 3.81 -1.68
N HIS A 152 -25.71 4.61 -2.66
CA HIS A 152 -25.46 4.16 -4.01
C HIS A 152 -23.97 4.29 -4.38
N PRO A 153 -23.43 3.42 -5.24
CA PRO A 153 -22.04 3.52 -5.70
C PRO A 153 -21.66 4.92 -6.22
N GLU A 154 -22.58 5.58 -6.91
CA GLU A 154 -22.42 6.93 -7.47
C GLU A 154 -22.15 8.02 -6.42
N ASP A 155 -22.59 7.84 -5.16
CA ASP A 155 -22.36 8.80 -4.09
C ASP A 155 -20.87 8.96 -3.75
N TYR A 156 -20.05 7.96 -4.12
CA TYR A 156 -18.62 7.92 -3.87
C TYR A 156 -17.78 8.35 -5.08
N GLY A 157 -18.38 8.51 -6.26
CA GLY A 157 -17.67 8.81 -7.50
C GLY A 157 -16.78 7.65 -7.96
N LEU A 158 -15.52 7.95 -8.25
CA LEU A 158 -14.48 7.05 -8.77
C LEU A 158 -13.83 6.20 -7.67
N VAL A 159 -14.63 5.70 -6.73
CA VAL A 159 -14.17 4.73 -5.73
C VAL A 159 -14.46 3.33 -6.23
N GLY A 160 -13.47 2.46 -6.08
CA GLY A 160 -13.52 1.09 -6.54
C GLY A 160 -13.58 0.06 -5.43
N GLN A 161 -14.03 -1.14 -5.79
CA GLN A 161 -13.79 -2.35 -5.04
C GLN A 161 -12.99 -3.32 -5.91
N VAL A 162 -11.90 -3.89 -5.36
CA VAL A 162 -11.11 -4.90 -6.06
C VAL A 162 -11.98 -6.11 -6.37
N SER A 163 -12.04 -6.49 -7.64
CA SER A 163 -12.74 -7.69 -8.12
C SER A 163 -11.78 -8.80 -8.54
N HIS A 164 -10.55 -8.45 -8.93
CA HIS A 164 -9.52 -9.42 -9.31
C HIS A 164 -8.12 -8.85 -9.08
N VAL A 165 -7.17 -9.72 -8.73
CA VAL A 165 -5.75 -9.39 -8.59
C VAL A 165 -4.95 -10.36 -9.46
N ASP A 166 -4.23 -9.84 -10.46
CA ASP A 166 -3.33 -10.64 -11.29
C ASP A 166 -1.93 -10.65 -10.65
N THR A 167 -1.54 -11.78 -10.07
CA THR A 167 -0.27 -11.90 -9.35
C THR A 167 0.93 -12.23 -10.23
N THR A 168 0.76 -12.38 -11.55
CA THR A 168 1.84 -12.77 -12.47
C THR A 168 3.05 -11.85 -12.37
N LEU A 169 2.80 -10.54 -12.36
CA LEU A 169 3.86 -9.53 -12.20
C LEU A 169 4.52 -9.60 -10.82
N LEU A 170 3.74 -9.83 -9.76
CA LEU A 170 4.27 -9.93 -8.40
C LEU A 170 5.21 -11.14 -8.25
N HIS A 171 4.82 -12.30 -8.77
CA HIS A 171 5.65 -13.50 -8.76
C HIS A 171 6.94 -13.28 -9.57
N THR A 172 6.84 -12.70 -10.76
CA THR A 172 8.02 -12.37 -11.60
C THR A 172 9.02 -11.50 -10.85
N LEU A 173 8.54 -10.46 -10.15
CA LEU A 173 9.39 -9.57 -9.36
C LEU A 173 10.01 -10.29 -8.15
N GLN A 174 9.24 -11.12 -7.43
CA GLN A 174 9.74 -11.88 -6.29
C GLN A 174 10.83 -12.87 -6.69
N GLU A 175 10.66 -13.59 -7.80
CA GLU A 175 11.67 -14.49 -8.37
C GLU A 175 12.97 -13.76 -8.72
N ALA A 176 12.85 -12.53 -9.24
CA ALA A 176 13.99 -11.65 -9.51
C ALA A 176 14.53 -10.91 -8.26
N ASN A 177 14.08 -11.30 -7.05
CA ASN A 177 14.47 -10.74 -5.76
C ASN A 177 14.10 -9.26 -5.53
N PHE A 178 13.10 -8.73 -6.24
CA PHE A 178 12.55 -7.41 -5.95
C PHE A 178 11.54 -7.43 -4.79
N ILE A 179 11.27 -6.25 -4.22
CA ILE A 179 10.20 -5.94 -3.27
C ILE A 179 9.15 -5.10 -4.01
N PRO A 180 7.97 -5.65 -4.32
CA PRO A 180 6.89 -4.87 -4.91
C PRO A 180 6.31 -3.86 -3.90
N VAL A 181 6.17 -2.61 -4.32
CA VAL A 181 5.53 -1.52 -3.53
C VAL A 181 4.31 -1.03 -4.31
N ILE A 182 3.12 -1.30 -3.80
CA ILE A 182 1.85 -1.14 -4.51
C ILE A 182 1.10 0.09 -3.98
N ALA A 183 0.81 1.02 -4.87
CA ALA A 183 -0.17 2.08 -4.66
C ALA A 183 -1.59 1.51 -4.87
N PRO A 184 -2.54 1.76 -3.96
CA PRO A 184 -3.89 1.18 -4.02
C PRO A 184 -4.77 1.93 -5.02
N ILE A 185 -4.43 1.83 -6.30
CA ILE A 185 -5.20 2.41 -7.41
C ILE A 185 -5.48 1.27 -8.37
N GLY A 186 -6.74 1.01 -8.72
CA GLY A 186 -7.12 -0.04 -9.65
C GLY A 186 -7.77 0.50 -10.92
N VAL A 187 -8.07 -0.41 -11.85
CA VAL A 187 -8.76 -0.08 -13.11
C VAL A 187 -9.91 -1.02 -13.38
N ASP A 188 -11.00 -0.51 -13.93
CA ASP A 188 -12.11 -1.35 -14.37
C ASP A 188 -11.91 -1.95 -15.77
N ALA A 189 -12.91 -2.70 -16.24
CA ALA A 189 -12.90 -3.32 -17.57
C ALA A 189 -12.77 -2.31 -18.74
N LYS A 190 -13.09 -1.03 -18.50
CA LYS A 190 -12.95 0.07 -19.46
C LYS A 190 -11.68 0.89 -19.23
N TRP A 191 -10.78 0.44 -18.35
CA TRP A 191 -9.58 1.16 -17.92
C TRP A 191 -9.84 2.50 -17.22
N LYS A 192 -11.05 2.69 -16.65
CA LYS A 192 -11.29 3.84 -15.78
C LYS A 192 -10.57 3.60 -14.45
N THR A 193 -9.81 4.59 -13.99
CA THR A 193 -9.12 4.55 -12.71
C THR A 193 -10.12 4.61 -11.56
N HIS A 194 -9.88 3.80 -10.54
CA HIS A 194 -10.56 3.90 -9.26
C HIS A 194 -9.56 4.01 -8.12
N ASN A 195 -9.90 4.87 -7.16
CA ASN A 195 -9.31 4.92 -5.83
C ASN A 195 -9.82 3.75 -4.98
#